data_AF-A0A100IR98-F1
#
_entry.id   AF-A0A100IR98-F1
#
_cell.length_a   1.000
_cell.length_b   1.000
_cell.length_c   1.000
_cell.angle_alpha   90.00
_cell.angle_beta   90.00
_cell.angle_gamma   90.00
#
_symmetry.space_group_name_H-M   'P 1'
#
loop_
_entity.id
_entity.type
_entity.pdbx_description
1 polymer ?
#
loop_
_entity_poly.entity_id
_entity_poly.type
_entity_poly.pdbx_seq_one_letter_code
_entity_poly.pdbx_strand_id
1 'polypeptide(L)'
;MVADAMPKFAVLIDADNARHSNIHRLLAEIAKYGTVHAKRAYGDWSSQYLVGWKDQLLHHSIQPIQQFAYTQGKNATDSAMIIDAMDLLYTSRYDGFCLVSSDSDFTKLASRIRESGLVVYGFGEQKTPKPFVAACDKFIYTENLVHVDELEPHATRIRIPEHSVPAKKVQTGEPLATQLRTSVEAVSGDDGWARLSDVGSLLTKKHPDFDSRSYGYHKLSDLIANSALFETNFKSHPHKSSIDIYVRDTRRKSS
;
A
#
# COMPACT_ATOMS: atom_id res chain seq x y z
N MET A 1 3.53 -27.74 14.59
CA MET A 1 2.89 -26.42 14.78
C MET A 1 3.94 -25.38 14.48
N VAL A 2 3.97 -24.86 13.25
CA VAL A 2 4.80 -23.69 12.94
C VAL A 2 4.01 -22.51 13.48
N ALA A 3 4.54 -21.82 14.49
CA ALA A 3 3.96 -20.56 14.93
C ALA A 3 3.85 -19.64 13.70
N ASP A 4 2.69 -19.03 13.50
CA ASP A 4 2.44 -18.10 12.40
C ASP A 4 3.37 -16.89 12.57
N ALA A 5 4.57 -17.00 12.01
CA ALA A 5 5.64 -16.04 12.19
C ALA A 5 5.32 -14.83 11.30
N MET A 6 5.33 -13.63 11.88
CA MET A 6 5.13 -12.42 11.10
C MET A 6 6.15 -12.34 9.94
N PRO A 7 5.72 -11.99 8.72
CA PRO A 7 6.61 -11.90 7.57
C PRO A 7 7.80 -10.98 7.83
N LYS A 8 8.99 -11.40 7.38
CA LYS A 8 10.24 -10.68 7.57
C LYS A 8 10.55 -9.84 6.33
N PHE A 9 10.67 -8.53 6.52
CA PHE A 9 10.91 -7.60 5.42
C PHE A 9 12.32 -7.02 5.42
N ALA A 10 12.90 -6.90 4.23
CA ALA A 10 14.00 -5.99 3.94
C ALA A 10 13.44 -4.68 3.36
N VAL A 11 13.82 -3.54 3.93
CA VAL A 11 13.39 -2.21 3.50
C VAL A 11 14.56 -1.50 2.86
N LEU A 12 14.42 -1.19 1.57
CA LEU A 12 15.45 -0.55 0.74
C LEU A 12 14.93 0.81 0.31
N ILE A 13 15.66 1.85 0.68
CA ILE A 13 15.22 3.24 0.56
C ILE A 13 16.16 3.99 -0.37
N ASP A 14 15.63 4.43 -1.49
CA ASP A 14 16.29 5.37 -2.36
C ASP A 14 16.16 6.77 -1.74
N ALA A 15 17.24 7.24 -1.08
CA ALA A 15 17.21 8.48 -0.33
C ALA A 15 17.17 9.72 -1.24
N ASP A 16 17.55 9.57 -2.51
CA ASP A 16 17.52 10.62 -3.51
C ASP A 16 16.08 10.86 -4.00
N ASN A 17 15.22 9.83 -4.00
CA ASN A 17 13.81 9.93 -4.37
C ASN A 17 12.84 10.02 -3.18
N ALA A 18 13.24 9.58 -1.98
CA ALA A 18 12.38 9.59 -0.79
C ALA A 18 12.54 10.89 0.04
N ARG A 19 11.46 11.30 0.70
CA ARG A 19 11.49 12.42 1.65
C ARG A 19 11.78 11.92 3.06
N HIS A 20 12.86 12.39 3.66
CA HIS A 20 13.25 12.06 5.04
C HIS A 20 12.12 12.28 6.06
N SER A 21 11.28 13.31 5.88
CA SER A 21 10.14 13.60 6.75
C SER A 21 9.06 12.51 6.80
N ASN A 22 8.98 11.65 5.79
CA ASN A 22 7.98 10.60 5.70
C ASN A 22 8.43 9.26 6.30
N ILE A 23 9.70 9.13 6.70
CA ILE A 23 10.30 7.84 7.07
C ILE A 23 9.64 7.20 8.29
N HIS A 24 9.36 7.99 9.33
CA HIS A 24 8.64 7.50 10.50
C HIS A 24 7.29 6.87 10.12
N ARG A 25 6.50 7.57 9.29
CA ARG A 25 5.16 7.13 8.85
C ARG A 25 5.25 5.92 7.92
N LEU A 26 6.26 5.90 7.05
CA LEU A 26 6.53 4.78 6.14
C LEU A 26 6.86 3.50 6.92
N LEU A 27 7.75 3.58 7.91
CA LEU A 27 8.08 2.42 8.75
C LEU A 27 6.88 1.96 9.58
N ALA A 28 6.05 2.88 10.07
CA ALA A 28 4.80 2.55 10.76
C ALA A 28 3.79 1.85 9.83
N GLU A 29 3.72 2.24 8.56
CA GLU A 29 2.89 1.56 7.56
C GLU A 29 3.43 0.14 7.27
N ILE A 30 4.74 -0.03 7.10
CA ILE A 30 5.36 -1.34 6.85
C ILE A 30 5.11 -2.31 8.01
N ALA A 31 5.14 -1.81 9.25
CA ALA A 31 4.90 -2.60 10.46
C ALA A 31 3.51 -3.27 10.49
N LYS A 32 2.54 -2.80 9.69
CA LYS A 32 1.22 -3.42 9.55
C LYS A 32 1.26 -4.77 8.82
N TYR A 33 2.29 -5.00 8.01
CA TYR A 33 2.39 -6.18 7.14
C TYR A 33 3.39 -7.21 7.67
N GLY A 34 4.34 -6.80 8.51
CA GLY A 34 5.32 -7.71 9.10
C GLY A 34 6.43 -6.99 9.85
N THR A 35 7.51 -7.72 10.15
CA THR A 35 8.64 -7.23 10.92
C THR A 35 9.81 -6.85 10.00
N VAL A 36 10.26 -5.61 10.13
CA VAL A 36 11.42 -5.11 9.38
C VAL A 36 12.72 -5.62 10.00
N HIS A 37 13.44 -6.46 9.26
CA HIS A 37 14.70 -7.10 9.69
C HIS A 37 15.95 -6.40 9.13
N ALA A 38 15.83 -5.76 7.97
CA ALA A 38 16.87 -4.92 7.40
C ALA A 38 16.30 -3.59 6.96
N LYS A 39 17.01 -2.50 7.25
CA LYS A 39 16.69 -1.13 6.81
C LYS A 39 17.94 -0.53 6.23
N ARG A 40 17.94 -0.28 4.93
CA ARG A 40 19.06 0.33 4.22
C ARG A 40 18.56 1.53 3.44
N ALA A 41 19.27 2.64 3.54
CA ALA A 41 19.06 3.80 2.69
C ALA A 41 20.28 4.01 1.81
N TYR A 42 20.07 4.34 0.55
CA TYR A 42 21.10 4.49 -0.47
C TYR A 42 21.09 5.93 -0.94
N GLY A 43 22.28 6.53 -1.01
CA GLY A 43 22.45 7.88 -1.51
C GLY A 43 23.87 8.38 -1.33
N ASP A 44 24.13 9.57 -1.86
CA ASP A 44 25.38 10.28 -1.61
C ASP A 44 25.25 11.13 -0.33
N TRP A 45 25.65 10.59 0.82
CA TRP A 45 25.56 11.30 2.10
C TRP A 45 26.50 12.51 2.22
N SER A 46 27.40 12.73 1.24
CA SER A 46 28.14 13.98 1.12
C SER A 46 27.33 15.11 0.47
N SER A 47 26.18 14.78 -0.13
CA SER A 47 25.26 15.72 -0.77
C SER A 47 24.54 16.62 0.24
N GLN A 48 24.44 17.91 -0.07
CA GLN A 48 23.68 18.87 0.73
C GLN A 48 22.17 18.57 0.74
N TYR A 49 21.66 17.87 -0.27
CA TYR A 49 20.24 17.51 -0.36
C TYR A 49 19.83 16.44 0.67
N LEU A 50 20.78 15.63 1.16
CA LEU A 50 20.51 14.54 2.09
C LEU A 50 20.80 14.87 3.55
N VAL A 51 21.14 16.12 3.89
CA VAL A 51 21.50 16.52 5.27
C VAL A 51 20.40 16.19 6.28
N GLY A 52 19.12 16.34 5.90
CA GLY A 52 17.95 16.03 6.75
C GLY A 52 17.77 14.55 7.07
N TRP A 53 18.50 13.64 6.42
CA TRP A 53 18.41 12.21 6.68
C TRP A 53 19.17 11.76 7.91
N LYS A 54 20.22 12.48 8.33
CA LYS A 54 21.11 12.02 9.42
C LYS A 54 20.32 11.63 10.68
N ASP A 55 19.40 12.49 11.11
CA ASP A 55 18.60 12.24 12.31
C ASP A 55 17.63 11.07 12.12
N GLN A 56 17.03 10.95 10.93
CA GLN A 56 16.12 9.85 10.59
C GLN A 56 16.85 8.50 10.56
N LEU A 57 18.05 8.47 9.98
CA LEU A 57 18.89 7.29 9.91
C LEU A 57 19.24 6.77 11.32
N LEU A 58 19.70 7.67 12.20
CA LEU A 58 20.07 7.34 13.57
C LEU A 58 18.84 6.91 14.39
N HIS A 59 17.78 7.73 14.36
CA HIS A 59 16.59 7.51 15.17
C HIS A 59 15.88 6.19 14.82
N HIS A 60 15.87 5.81 13.54
CA HIS A 60 15.24 4.58 13.07
C HIS A 60 16.21 3.41 12.88
N SER A 61 17.49 3.55 13.23
CA SER A 61 18.52 2.53 13.01
C SER A 61 18.51 2.02 11.55
N ILE A 62 18.47 2.95 10.60
CA ILE A 62 18.57 2.68 9.17
C ILE A 62 20.05 2.74 8.81
N GLN A 63 20.56 1.69 8.19
CA GLN A 63 21.94 1.63 7.74
C GLN A 63 22.12 2.54 6.52
N PRO A 64 22.97 3.58 6.58
CA PRO A 64 23.32 4.36 5.39
C PRO A 64 24.30 3.56 4.51
N ILE A 65 23.98 3.46 3.23
CA ILE A 65 24.84 2.92 2.18
C ILE A 65 25.29 4.11 1.34
N GLN A 66 26.56 4.48 1.49
CA GLN A 66 27.15 5.60 0.75
C GLN A 66 27.39 5.19 -0.70
N GLN A 67 26.96 6.04 -1.62
CA GLN A 67 27.39 5.95 -3.01
C GLN A 67 27.75 7.33 -3.57
N PHE A 68 29.00 7.50 -3.98
CA PHE A 68 29.46 8.78 -4.52
C PHE A 68 28.90 9.02 -5.92
N ALA A 69 28.34 10.20 -6.16
CA ALA A 69 27.93 10.62 -7.49
C ALA A 69 29.16 11.00 -8.34
N TYR A 70 29.72 10.05 -9.09
CA TYR A 70 30.87 10.31 -9.99
C TYR A 70 30.52 11.28 -11.13
N THR A 71 29.25 11.35 -11.52
CA THR A 71 28.68 12.29 -12.49
C THR A 71 27.22 12.54 -12.14
N GLN A 72 26.77 13.79 -12.12
CA GLN A 72 25.37 14.12 -11.85
C GLN A 72 24.44 13.45 -12.86
N GLY A 73 23.36 12.83 -12.38
CA GLY A 73 22.34 12.19 -13.21
C GLY A 73 22.64 10.76 -13.68
N LYS A 74 23.57 10.03 -13.04
CA LYS A 74 23.77 8.59 -13.29
C LYS A 74 23.23 7.75 -12.13
N ASN A 75 22.70 6.59 -12.49
CA ASN A 75 21.96 5.63 -11.65
C ASN A 75 22.90 4.78 -10.76
N ALA A 76 23.93 5.40 -10.19
CA ALA A 76 24.93 4.72 -9.35
C ALA A 76 24.33 4.29 -8.01
N THR A 77 23.50 5.14 -7.41
CA THR A 77 22.70 4.82 -6.22
C THR A 77 21.76 3.64 -6.51
N ASP A 78 21.04 3.70 -7.62
CA ASP A 78 20.08 2.65 -8.02
C ASP A 78 20.77 1.32 -8.28
N SER A 79 21.92 1.35 -8.96
CA SER A 79 22.73 0.15 -9.20
C SER A 79 23.20 -0.48 -7.89
N ALA A 80 23.68 0.34 -6.95
CA ALA A 80 24.09 -0.15 -5.63
C ALA A 80 22.91 -0.77 -4.85
N MET A 81 21.74 -0.13 -4.90
CA MET A 81 20.53 -0.66 -4.27
C MET A 81 20.06 -1.97 -4.91
N ILE A 82 20.10 -2.08 -6.25
CA ILE A 82 19.72 -3.30 -6.98
C ILE A 82 20.67 -4.45 -6.65
N ILE A 83 21.98 -4.21 -6.65
CA ILE A 83 22.98 -5.25 -6.30
C ILE A 83 22.71 -5.76 -4.89
N ASP A 84 22.56 -4.83 -3.94
CA ASP A 84 22.36 -5.20 -2.55
C ASP A 84 20.99 -5.89 -2.30
N ALA A 85 19.95 -5.48 -3.02
CA ALA A 85 18.66 -6.17 -3.02
C ALA A 85 18.81 -7.63 -3.45
N MET A 86 19.60 -7.90 -4.50
CA MET A 86 19.87 -9.26 -4.97
C MET A 86 20.68 -10.06 -3.94
N ASP A 87 21.69 -9.47 -3.33
CA ASP A 87 22.47 -10.14 -2.28
C ASP A 87 21.58 -10.52 -1.08
N LEU A 88 20.71 -9.61 -0.66
CA LEU A 88 19.72 -9.86 0.40
C LEU A 88 18.73 -10.97 -0.01
N LEU A 89 18.25 -10.95 -1.25
CA LEU A 89 17.33 -11.95 -1.81
C LEU A 89 17.93 -13.35 -1.73
N TYR A 90 19.20 -13.51 -2.14
CA TYR A 90 19.89 -14.80 -2.12
C TYR A 90 20.33 -15.26 -0.73
N THR A 91 20.19 -14.44 0.32
CA THR A 91 20.34 -14.95 1.69
C THR A 91 19.18 -15.83 2.14
N SER A 92 18.03 -15.78 1.44
CA SER A 92 16.82 -16.55 1.77
C SER A 92 16.33 -16.34 3.22
N ARG A 93 16.55 -15.15 3.79
CA ARG A 93 16.16 -14.80 5.18
C ARG A 93 14.90 -13.95 5.27
N TYR A 94 14.41 -13.41 4.15
CA TYR A 94 13.29 -12.48 4.09
C TYR A 94 12.13 -13.10 3.32
N ASP A 95 10.92 -12.76 3.75
CA ASP A 95 9.66 -13.17 3.11
C ASP A 95 9.20 -12.13 2.08
N GLY A 96 9.78 -10.93 2.12
CA GLY A 96 9.47 -9.86 1.17
C GLY A 96 10.37 -8.65 1.24
N PHE A 97 10.17 -7.74 0.30
CA PHE A 97 10.92 -6.50 0.14
C PHE A 97 9.99 -5.29 0.11
N CYS A 98 10.40 -4.23 0.79
CA CYS A 98 9.81 -2.90 0.66
C CYS A 98 10.77 -2.02 -0.15
N LEU A 99 10.36 -1.60 -1.34
CA LEU A 99 11.14 -0.73 -2.22
C LEU A 99 10.57 0.68 -2.13
N VAL A 100 11.35 1.63 -1.61
CA VAL A 100 10.93 3.02 -1.44
C VAL A 100 11.61 3.88 -2.50
N SER A 101 10.91 4.10 -3.61
CA SER A 101 11.34 4.98 -4.70
C SER A 101 10.14 5.33 -5.60
N SER A 102 10.29 6.39 -6.41
CA SER A 102 9.36 6.70 -7.51
C SER A 102 9.98 6.44 -8.90
N ASP A 103 11.17 5.85 -8.96
CA ASP A 103 11.89 5.57 -10.21
C ASP A 103 11.41 4.27 -10.88
N SER A 104 11.19 4.32 -12.20
CA SER A 104 10.82 3.16 -13.01
C SER A 104 11.94 2.13 -13.15
N ASP A 105 13.20 2.47 -12.89
CA ASP A 105 14.32 1.55 -13.05
C ASP A 105 14.24 0.34 -12.10
N PHE A 106 13.53 0.48 -10.98
CA PHE A 106 13.26 -0.61 -10.04
C PHE A 106 12.18 -1.59 -10.49
N THR A 107 11.52 -1.36 -11.63
CA THR A 107 10.48 -2.25 -12.17
C THR A 107 10.99 -3.68 -12.32
N LYS A 108 12.20 -3.87 -12.91
CA LYS A 108 12.77 -5.20 -13.11
C LYS A 108 13.22 -5.86 -11.81
N LEU A 109 13.68 -5.07 -10.83
CA LEU A 109 13.99 -5.58 -9.50
C LEU A 109 12.73 -6.13 -8.81
N ALA A 110 11.63 -5.37 -8.83
CA ALA A 110 10.36 -5.80 -8.27
C ALA A 110 9.85 -7.10 -8.92
N SER A 111 9.86 -7.18 -10.26
CA SER A 111 9.52 -8.42 -10.97
C SER A 111 10.39 -9.59 -10.54
N ARG A 112 11.71 -9.41 -10.49
CA ARG A 112 12.66 -10.48 -10.17
C ARG A 112 12.53 -11.01 -8.75
N ILE A 113 12.22 -10.14 -7.78
CA ILE A 113 11.94 -10.55 -6.39
C ILE A 113 10.66 -11.41 -6.35
N ARG A 114 9.60 -10.99 -7.05
CA ARG A 114 8.34 -11.74 -7.14
C ARG A 114 8.47 -13.07 -7.87
N GLU A 115 9.30 -13.13 -8.92
CA GLU A 115 9.66 -14.37 -9.59
C GLU A 115 10.36 -15.36 -8.65
N SER A 116 10.96 -14.89 -7.55
CA SER A 116 11.54 -15.74 -6.49
C SER A 116 10.50 -16.19 -5.46
N GLY A 117 9.23 -15.82 -5.63
CA GLY A 117 8.14 -16.17 -4.72
C GLY A 117 8.02 -15.27 -3.47
N LEU A 118 8.76 -14.16 -3.40
CA LEU A 118 8.68 -13.21 -2.29
C LEU A 118 7.73 -12.05 -2.60
N VAL A 119 7.11 -11.49 -1.56
CA VAL A 119 6.19 -10.37 -1.73
C VAL A 119 6.95 -9.05 -1.89
N VAL A 120 6.46 -8.17 -2.76
CA VAL A 120 7.04 -6.83 -2.98
C VAL A 120 6.02 -5.75 -2.67
N TYR A 121 6.39 -4.85 -1.75
CA TYR A 121 5.67 -3.62 -1.47
C TYR A 121 6.44 -2.42 -2.01
N GLY A 122 5.84 -1.68 -2.94
CA GLY A 122 6.37 -0.42 -3.43
C GLY A 122 5.87 0.76 -2.61
N PHE A 123 6.71 1.76 -2.42
CA PHE A 123 6.36 3.04 -1.79
C PHE A 123 6.91 4.18 -2.62
N GLY A 124 6.06 5.10 -3.06
CA GLY A 124 6.48 6.24 -3.89
C GLY A 124 5.43 7.34 -3.97
N GLU A 125 5.73 8.42 -4.68
CA GLU A 125 4.79 9.53 -4.92
C GLU A 125 3.76 9.15 -6.00
N GLN A 126 2.63 9.86 -6.09
CA GLN A 126 1.60 9.60 -7.11
C GLN A 126 2.10 9.71 -8.55
N LYS A 127 3.21 10.41 -8.78
CA LYS A 127 3.86 10.50 -10.09
C LYS A 127 4.58 9.22 -10.53
N THR A 128 4.65 8.20 -9.66
CA THR A 128 5.38 6.95 -9.94
C THR A 128 4.84 6.29 -11.21
N PRO A 129 5.73 5.88 -12.15
CA PRO A 129 5.30 5.24 -13.38
C PRO A 129 4.50 3.94 -13.16
N LYS A 130 3.39 3.80 -13.90
CA LYS A 130 2.51 2.62 -13.84
C LYS A 130 3.23 1.26 -13.99
N PRO A 131 4.28 1.12 -14.81
CA PRO A 131 5.02 -0.14 -14.90
C PRO A 131 5.62 -0.59 -13.55
N PHE A 132 6.19 0.33 -12.77
CA PHE A 132 6.76 0.00 -11.48
C PHE A 132 5.68 -0.36 -10.46
N VAL A 133 4.58 0.41 -10.44
CA VAL A 133 3.40 0.12 -9.63
C VAL A 133 2.87 -1.29 -9.90
N ALA A 134 2.69 -1.65 -11.17
CA ALA A 134 2.18 -2.96 -11.60
C ALA A 134 3.15 -4.11 -11.32
N ALA A 135 4.44 -3.84 -11.17
CA ALA A 135 5.43 -4.85 -10.83
C ALA A 135 5.38 -5.26 -9.35
N CYS A 136 4.75 -4.47 -8.47
CA CYS A 136 4.62 -4.76 -7.04
C CYS A 136 3.36 -5.59 -6.74
N ASP A 137 3.32 -6.26 -5.58
CA ASP A 137 2.10 -6.91 -5.07
C ASP A 137 1.15 -5.90 -4.40
N LYS A 138 1.73 -4.85 -3.80
CA LYS A 138 1.02 -3.67 -3.32
C LYS A 138 1.90 -2.43 -3.50
N PHE A 139 1.30 -1.31 -3.85
CA PHE A 139 1.98 -0.03 -3.96
C PHE A 139 1.28 0.99 -3.06
N ILE A 140 2.04 1.65 -2.17
CA ILE A 140 1.51 2.63 -1.23
C ILE A 140 2.04 4.01 -1.61
N TYR A 141 1.13 4.91 -1.97
CA TYR A 141 1.47 6.30 -2.20
C TYR A 141 1.87 7.01 -0.90
N THR A 142 3.01 7.69 -0.89
CA THR A 142 3.51 8.38 0.30
C THR A 142 2.56 9.47 0.82
N GLU A 143 1.76 10.04 -0.07
CA GLU A 143 0.70 10.99 0.21
C GLU A 143 -0.35 10.37 1.16
N ASN A 144 -0.65 9.07 1.02
CA ASN A 144 -1.59 8.38 1.90
C ASN A 144 -1.07 8.20 3.33
N LEU A 145 0.24 8.38 3.56
CA LEU A 145 0.84 8.30 4.88
C LEU A 145 0.63 9.59 5.69
N VAL A 146 0.52 10.73 5.00
CA VAL A 146 0.48 12.06 5.62
C VAL A 146 -0.93 12.44 6.07
N HIS A 147 -1.96 12.07 5.30
CA HIS A 147 -3.32 12.61 5.45
C HIS A 147 -4.20 11.89 6.49
N VAL A 148 -3.66 10.99 7.32
CA VAL A 148 -4.49 10.17 8.23
C VAL A 148 -5.38 11.02 9.16
N ASP A 149 -4.91 12.18 9.59
CA ASP A 149 -5.65 13.08 10.49
C ASP A 149 -6.78 13.87 9.78
N GLU A 150 -6.74 13.98 8.45
CA GLU A 150 -7.71 14.72 7.62
C GLU A 150 -8.77 13.82 6.98
N LEU A 151 -8.64 12.50 7.14
CA LEU A 151 -9.58 11.53 6.56
C LEU A 151 -10.85 11.39 7.41
N GLU A 152 -11.98 11.21 6.75
CA GLU A 152 -13.31 11.06 7.38
C GLU A 152 -13.31 9.86 8.35
N PRO A 153 -13.38 10.10 9.67
CA PRO A 153 -13.18 9.06 10.67
C PRO A 153 -14.21 7.94 10.51
N HIS A 154 -13.77 6.71 10.77
CA HIS A 154 -14.67 5.57 10.79
C HIS A 154 -15.78 5.83 11.81
N ALA A 155 -17.01 6.06 11.33
CA ALA A 155 -18.12 6.41 12.20
C ALA A 155 -18.28 5.34 13.28
N THR A 156 -18.03 5.70 14.54
CA THR A 156 -18.20 4.80 15.71
C THR A 156 -19.68 4.49 16.01
N ARG A 157 -20.57 4.77 15.05
CA ARG A 157 -21.97 4.38 15.06
C ARG A 157 -22.33 3.90 13.67
N ILE A 158 -22.27 2.58 13.48
CA ILE A 158 -23.07 1.89 12.47
C ILE A 158 -24.54 2.00 12.96
N ARG A 159 -25.13 3.19 12.83
CA ARG A 159 -26.57 3.38 12.93
C ARG A 159 -27.10 3.42 11.51
N ILE A 160 -28.10 2.58 11.27
CA ILE A 160 -29.01 2.64 10.12
C ILE A 160 -29.31 4.13 9.86
N PRO A 161 -29.03 4.68 8.65
CA PRO A 161 -29.05 6.12 8.46
C PRO A 161 -30.49 6.60 8.31
N GLU A 162 -31.02 7.27 9.34
CA GLU A 162 -32.28 8.01 9.23
C GLU A 162 -32.09 9.50 8.89
N HIS A 163 -30.89 10.06 8.96
CA HIS A 163 -30.64 11.41 8.43
C HIS A 163 -29.23 11.53 7.84
N SER A 164 -29.18 11.63 6.52
CA SER A 164 -27.98 11.94 5.73
C SER A 164 -27.58 13.40 5.92
N VAL A 165 -26.50 13.63 6.67
CA VAL A 165 -25.68 14.84 6.48
C VAL A 165 -25.09 14.74 5.07
N PRO A 166 -25.02 15.83 4.27
CA PRO A 166 -24.57 15.74 2.90
C PRO A 166 -23.06 15.48 2.87
N ALA A 167 -22.68 14.20 2.86
CA ALA A 167 -21.35 13.77 2.48
C ALA A 167 -21.09 14.26 1.06
N LYS A 168 -19.88 14.81 0.80
CA LYS A 168 -19.40 15.07 -0.56
C LYS A 168 -19.61 13.79 -1.37
N LYS A 169 -20.63 13.77 -2.24
CA LYS A 169 -20.86 12.66 -3.17
C LYS A 169 -19.57 12.46 -3.93
N VAL A 170 -18.99 11.28 -3.79
CA VAL A 170 -17.81 10.86 -4.52
C VAL A 170 -18.12 11.05 -6.01
N GLN A 171 -17.38 11.91 -6.70
CA GLN A 171 -17.25 11.78 -8.14
C GLN A 171 -16.35 10.57 -8.35
N THR A 172 -16.92 9.38 -8.21
CA THR A 172 -16.24 8.13 -8.52
C THR A 172 -15.95 8.23 -9.99
N GLY A 173 -14.72 8.61 -10.36
CA GLY A 173 -14.34 8.63 -11.76
C GLY A 173 -14.69 7.28 -12.38
N GLU A 174 -15.13 7.28 -13.64
CA GLU A 174 -15.41 6.08 -14.45
C GLU A 174 -14.45 4.90 -14.19
N PRO A 175 -13.12 5.11 -14.04
CA PRO A 175 -12.18 4.04 -13.73
C PRO A 175 -12.43 3.36 -12.38
N LEU A 176 -12.61 4.11 -11.28
CA LEU A 176 -12.78 3.55 -9.95
C LEU A 176 -14.12 2.79 -9.83
N ALA A 177 -15.20 3.36 -10.38
CA ALA A 177 -16.50 2.71 -10.39
C ALA A 177 -16.43 1.33 -11.08
N THR A 178 -15.71 1.26 -12.21
CA THR A 178 -15.50 0.01 -12.95
C THR A 178 -14.67 -1.00 -12.16
N GLN A 179 -13.57 -0.56 -11.52
CA GLN A 179 -12.72 -1.42 -10.69
C GLN A 179 -13.49 -2.03 -9.51
N LEU A 180 -14.27 -1.22 -8.80
CA LEU A 180 -15.08 -1.69 -7.67
C LEU A 180 -16.15 -2.68 -8.15
N ARG A 181 -16.90 -2.34 -9.20
CA ARG A 181 -17.99 -3.19 -9.71
C ARG A 181 -17.48 -4.54 -10.21
N THR A 182 -16.40 -4.54 -10.99
CA THR A 182 -15.81 -5.78 -11.52
C THR A 182 -15.19 -6.66 -10.43
N SER A 183 -14.71 -6.06 -9.33
CA SER A 183 -14.22 -6.81 -8.18
C SER A 183 -15.35 -7.41 -7.36
N VAL A 184 -16.42 -6.66 -7.10
CA VAL A 184 -17.63 -7.16 -6.41
C VAL A 184 -18.27 -8.30 -7.18
N GLU A 185 -18.47 -8.12 -8.48
CA GLU A 185 -19.08 -9.16 -9.34
C GLU A 185 -18.27 -10.47 -9.31
N ALA A 186 -16.95 -10.38 -9.41
CA ALA A 186 -16.07 -11.55 -9.48
C ALA A 186 -16.01 -12.38 -8.19
N VAL A 187 -16.39 -11.82 -7.04
CA VAL A 187 -16.44 -12.55 -5.75
C VAL A 187 -17.85 -12.65 -5.18
N SER A 188 -18.87 -12.27 -5.97
CA SER A 188 -20.26 -12.40 -5.57
C SER A 188 -20.73 -13.85 -5.68
N GLY A 189 -21.56 -14.28 -4.72
CA GLY A 189 -22.27 -15.55 -4.83
C GLY A 189 -23.46 -15.48 -5.80
N ASP A 190 -24.19 -16.60 -5.90
CA ASP A 190 -25.40 -16.69 -6.74
C ASP A 190 -26.49 -15.70 -6.29
N ASP A 191 -26.51 -15.33 -5.01
CA ASP A 191 -27.40 -14.32 -4.42
C ASP A 191 -26.97 -12.86 -4.73
N GLY A 192 -25.83 -12.68 -5.38
CA GLY A 192 -25.23 -11.40 -5.75
C GLY A 192 -24.54 -10.66 -4.61
N TRP A 193 -24.45 -11.24 -3.41
CA TRP A 193 -23.70 -10.64 -2.31
C TRP A 193 -22.26 -11.12 -2.32
N ALA A 194 -21.34 -10.18 -2.11
CA ALA A 194 -19.91 -10.43 -1.93
C ALA A 194 -19.48 -10.01 -0.53
N ARG A 195 -18.58 -10.77 0.11
CA ARG A 195 -17.98 -10.35 1.38
C ARG A 195 -16.95 -9.25 1.11
N LEU A 196 -17.03 -8.14 1.83
CA LEU A 196 -16.19 -6.95 1.60
C LEU A 196 -14.69 -7.24 1.76
N SER A 197 -14.31 -8.16 2.65
CA SER A 197 -12.92 -8.61 2.79
C SER A 197 -12.38 -9.17 1.49
N ASP A 198 -13.18 -10.00 0.82
CA ASP A 198 -12.79 -10.75 -0.37
C ASP A 198 -12.74 -9.80 -1.57
N VAL A 199 -13.66 -8.84 -1.63
CA VAL A 199 -13.62 -7.70 -2.57
C VAL A 199 -12.32 -6.92 -2.38
N GLY A 200 -11.98 -6.54 -1.15
CA GLY A 200 -10.75 -5.80 -0.86
C GLY A 200 -9.49 -6.56 -1.25
N SER A 201 -9.42 -7.86 -0.92
CA SER A 201 -8.30 -8.73 -1.32
C SER A 201 -8.16 -8.84 -2.83
N LEU A 202 -9.26 -9.04 -3.57
CA LEU A 202 -9.22 -9.12 -5.03
C LEU A 202 -8.83 -7.77 -5.65
N LEU A 203 -9.35 -6.67 -5.10
CA LEU A 203 -9.13 -5.33 -5.61
C LEU A 203 -7.66 -4.93 -5.50
N THR A 204 -7.02 -5.15 -4.34
CA THR A 204 -5.57 -4.94 -4.19
C THR A 204 -4.75 -5.87 -5.09
N LYS A 205 -5.20 -7.12 -5.31
CA LYS A 205 -4.51 -8.06 -6.20
C LYS A 205 -4.57 -7.63 -7.67
N LYS A 206 -5.68 -7.04 -8.13
CA LYS A 206 -5.86 -6.53 -9.51
C LYS A 206 -5.26 -5.14 -9.71
N HIS A 207 -5.29 -4.32 -8.67
CA HIS A 207 -4.85 -2.93 -8.66
C HIS A 207 -3.91 -2.72 -7.46
N PRO A 208 -2.60 -2.96 -7.64
CA PRO A 208 -1.63 -2.91 -6.54
C PRO A 208 -1.63 -1.58 -5.80
N ASP A 209 -1.95 -0.48 -6.48
CA ASP A 209 -2.01 0.87 -5.93
C ASP A 209 -3.37 1.28 -5.34
N PHE A 210 -4.35 0.38 -5.33
CA PHE A 210 -5.64 0.68 -4.73
C PHE A 210 -5.51 0.90 -3.21
N ASP A 211 -5.93 2.07 -2.77
CA ASP A 211 -6.03 2.46 -1.37
C ASP A 211 -7.23 3.39 -1.17
N SER A 212 -8.10 3.11 -0.20
CA SER A 212 -9.27 3.95 0.07
C SER A 212 -8.88 5.37 0.48
N ARG A 213 -7.69 5.54 1.07
CA ARG A 213 -7.16 6.85 1.50
C ARG A 213 -6.90 7.78 0.33
N SER A 214 -6.53 7.24 -0.83
CA SER A 214 -6.38 8.02 -2.08
C SER A 214 -7.70 8.60 -2.58
N TYR A 215 -8.83 8.11 -2.05
CA TYR A 215 -10.17 8.60 -2.35
C TYR A 215 -10.83 9.31 -1.15
N GLY A 216 -10.07 9.59 -0.08
CA GLY A 216 -10.55 10.34 1.08
C GLY A 216 -11.18 9.50 2.20
N TYR A 217 -11.00 8.17 2.19
CA TYR A 217 -11.63 7.28 3.18
C TYR A 217 -10.62 6.42 3.95
N HIS A 218 -10.78 6.33 5.27
CA HIS A 218 -9.96 5.47 6.14
C HIS A 218 -10.10 3.98 5.83
N LYS A 219 -11.32 3.54 5.48
CA LYS A 219 -11.61 2.14 5.19
C LYS A 219 -12.35 1.98 3.86
N LEU A 220 -12.15 0.82 3.23
CA LEU A 220 -12.93 0.40 2.07
C LEU A 220 -14.44 0.38 2.36
N SER A 221 -14.85 0.03 3.58
CA SER A 221 -16.26 0.07 4.00
C SER A 221 -16.88 1.45 3.83
N ASP A 222 -16.11 2.49 4.18
CA ASP A 222 -16.58 3.87 4.17
C ASP A 222 -16.66 4.37 2.71
N LEU A 223 -15.67 4.03 1.88
CA LEU A 223 -15.69 4.30 0.44
C LEU A 223 -16.89 3.63 -0.25
N ILE A 224 -17.14 2.34 0.02
CA ILE A 224 -18.25 1.61 -0.60
C ILE A 224 -19.59 2.21 -0.18
N ALA A 225 -19.79 2.45 1.12
CA ALA A 225 -21.03 3.02 1.66
C ALA A 225 -21.35 4.40 1.04
N ASN A 226 -20.33 5.18 0.68
CA ASN A 226 -20.49 6.52 0.08
C ASN A 226 -20.50 6.55 -1.46
N SER A 227 -20.32 5.41 -2.14
CA SER A 227 -20.21 5.36 -3.61
C SER A 227 -21.55 5.43 -4.35
N ALA A 228 -22.68 5.19 -3.68
CA ALA A 228 -24.02 4.96 -4.27
C ALA A 228 -24.11 3.79 -5.29
N LEU A 229 -23.01 3.08 -5.57
CA LEU A 229 -22.95 1.98 -6.52
C LEU A 229 -23.40 0.64 -5.91
N PHE A 230 -23.41 0.55 -4.57
CA PHE A 230 -23.58 -0.70 -3.85
C PHE A 230 -24.57 -0.58 -2.68
N GLU A 231 -25.29 -1.67 -2.45
CA GLU A 231 -25.99 -1.93 -1.21
C GLU A 231 -25.03 -2.58 -0.22
N THR A 232 -25.16 -2.26 1.07
CA THR A 232 -24.33 -2.83 2.14
C THR A 232 -25.20 -3.54 3.18
N ASN A 233 -24.72 -4.67 3.68
CA ASN A 233 -25.39 -5.44 4.74
C ASN A 233 -24.38 -5.87 5.80
N PHE A 234 -24.72 -5.65 7.07
CA PHE A 234 -23.86 -5.94 8.22
C PHE A 234 -24.38 -7.19 8.93
N LYS A 235 -23.57 -8.26 8.95
CA LYS A 235 -23.85 -9.46 9.74
C LYS A 235 -22.98 -9.46 10.99
N SER A 236 -23.63 -9.28 12.14
CA SER A 236 -22.98 -9.46 13.44
C SER A 236 -23.00 -10.93 13.83
N HIS A 237 -21.91 -11.41 14.44
CA HIS A 237 -21.81 -12.78 14.94
C HIS A 237 -21.82 -12.77 16.47
N PRO A 238 -22.73 -13.50 17.15
CA PRO A 238 -22.87 -13.48 18.62
C PRO A 238 -21.58 -13.82 19.39
N HIS A 239 -20.66 -14.55 18.77
CA HIS A 239 -19.43 -15.05 19.37
C HIS A 239 -18.14 -14.45 18.77
N LYS A 240 -18.24 -13.47 17.86
CA LYS A 240 -17.07 -12.76 17.32
C LYS A 240 -17.27 -11.27 17.48
N SER A 241 -16.24 -10.58 17.95
CA SER A 241 -16.23 -9.10 18.02
C SER A 241 -16.20 -8.43 16.64
N SER A 242 -15.97 -9.20 15.57
CA SER A 242 -15.90 -8.72 14.19
C SER A 242 -17.27 -8.74 13.51
N ILE A 243 -17.61 -7.64 12.84
CA ILE A 243 -18.78 -7.53 11.96
C ILE A 243 -18.36 -7.91 10.54
N ASP A 244 -19.10 -8.81 9.91
CA ASP A 244 -18.93 -9.09 8.49
C ASP A 244 -19.77 -8.12 7.66
N ILE A 245 -19.12 -7.48 6.69
CA ILE A 245 -19.76 -6.54 5.77
C ILE A 245 -19.91 -7.25 4.42
N TYR A 246 -21.14 -7.26 3.91
CA TYR A 246 -21.48 -7.76 2.59
C TYR A 246 -21.91 -6.62 1.69
N VAL A 247 -21.57 -6.72 0.41
CA VAL A 247 -21.84 -5.69 -0.60
C VAL A 247 -22.46 -6.31 -1.84
N ARG A 248 -23.39 -5.59 -2.47
CA ARG A 248 -24.07 -6.01 -3.69
C ARG A 248 -24.22 -4.84 -4.65
N ASP A 249 -23.97 -5.07 -5.93
CA ASP A 249 -24.16 -4.06 -6.97
C ASP A 249 -25.64 -3.68 -7.10
N THR A 250 -25.98 -2.39 -7.00
CA THR A 250 -27.37 -1.89 -7.09
C THR A 250 -28.06 -2.20 -8.43
N ARG A 251 -27.29 -2.54 -9.47
CA ARG A 251 -27.83 -2.96 -10.78
C ARG A 251 -28.37 -4.38 -10.75
N ARG A 252 -27.92 -5.24 -9.82
CA ARG A 252 -28.55 -6.53 -9.55
C ARG A 252 -29.80 -6.30 -8.71
N LYS A 253 -30.90 -5.90 -9.35
CA LYS A 253 -32.20 -5.84 -8.67
C LYS A 253 -32.54 -7.22 -8.10
N SER A 254 -32.92 -7.28 -6.82
CA SER A 254 -33.68 -8.43 -6.30
C SER A 254 -34.93 -8.57 -7.16
N SER A 255 -35.03 -9.69 -7.89
CA SER A 255 -36.32 -10.12 -8.47
C SER A 255 -37.26 -10.53 -7.35
#